data_AF-A0A2D7M0C5-F1
#
_entry.id   AF-A0A2D7M0C5-F1
#
_cell.length_a   1.000
_cell.length_b   1.000
_cell.length_c   1.000
_cell.angle_alpha   90.00
_cell.angle_beta   90.00
_cell.angle_gamma   90.00
#
_symmetry.space_group_name_H-M   'P 1'
#
loop_
_entity.id
_entity.type
_entity.pdbx_description
1 polymer ?
#
loop_
_entity_poly.entity_id
_entity_poly.type
_entity_poly.pdbx_seq_one_letter_code
_entity_poly.pdbx_strand_id
1 'polypeptide(L)'
;SVPELLVEMNSKGLGLACVVSESGSFIGVFTDGDLRRLLTQCESPLGLTVQQAWESSRREDMATSAPLTVAAGSLAVEALSLMRDHRVTSLVIVDGDQKPRGIVRMVDLLREGIREPSS
;
A
#
# COMPACT_ATOMS: atom_id res chain seq x y z
N SER A 1 -3.44 2.59 16.44
CA SER A 1 -2.77 3.88 16.67
C SER A 1 -1.50 3.98 15.81
N VAL A 2 -0.84 5.14 15.71
CA VAL A 2 0.43 5.25 14.97
C VAL A 2 1.53 4.31 15.50
N PRO A 3 1.75 4.15 16.82
CA PRO A 3 2.71 3.16 17.32
C PRO A 3 2.42 1.72 16.86
N GLU A 4 1.16 1.27 16.90
CA GLU A 4 0.76 -0.06 16.41
C GLU A 4 1.03 -0.22 14.91
N LEU A 5 0.77 0.83 14.13
CA LEU A 5 1.05 0.86 12.69
C LEU A 5 2.55 0.67 12.41
N LEU A 6 3.42 1.31 13.19
CA LEU A 6 4.87 1.15 13.06
C LEU A 6 5.34 -0.26 13.43
N VAL A 7 4.74 -0.86 14.46
CA VAL A 7 5.02 -2.26 14.84
C VAL A 7 4.61 -3.20 13.70
N GLU A 8 3.44 -3.01 13.10
CA GLU A 8 2.97 -3.82 11.97
C GLU A 8 3.93 -3.71 10.78
N MET A 9 4.27 -2.48 10.36
CA MET A 9 5.20 -2.23 9.24
C MET A 9 6.56 -2.90 9.44
N ASN A 10 7.12 -2.81 10.65
CA ASN A 10 8.39 -3.44 11.00
C ASN A 10 8.29 -4.96 11.00
N SER A 11 7.21 -5.53 11.54
CA SER A 11 7.04 -6.98 11.63
C SER A 11 7.00 -7.68 10.26
N LYS A 12 6.51 -6.99 9.24
CA LYS A 12 6.40 -7.52 7.87
C LYS A 12 7.60 -7.18 6.98
N GLY A 13 8.41 -6.19 7.36
CA GLY A 13 9.58 -5.77 6.57
C GLY A 13 9.23 -5.23 5.17
N LEU A 14 8.01 -4.68 5.01
CA LEU A 14 7.50 -4.21 3.72
C LEU A 14 7.65 -2.69 3.52
N GLY A 15 7.93 -1.93 4.58
CA GLY A 15 7.94 -0.46 4.53
C GLY A 15 6.57 0.17 4.26
N LEU A 16 5.50 -0.63 4.35
CA LEU A 16 4.12 -0.20 4.16
C LEU A 16 3.15 -1.07 4.98
N ALA A 17 1.97 -0.51 5.24
CA ALA A 17 0.81 -1.18 5.82
C ALA A 17 -0.47 -0.80 5.08
N CYS A 18 -1.41 -1.73 4.99
CA CYS A 18 -2.74 -1.48 4.44
C CYS A 18 -3.61 -0.74 5.45
N VAL A 19 -4.30 0.29 4.98
CA VAL A 19 -5.35 0.99 5.72
C VAL A 19 -6.69 0.48 5.20
N VAL A 20 -7.56 0.08 6.13
CA VAL A 20 -8.87 -0.51 5.85
C VAL A 20 -9.97 0.27 6.58
N SER A 21 -11.18 0.21 6.03
CA SER A 21 -12.38 0.70 6.71
C SER A 21 -12.73 -0.17 7.91
N GLU A 22 -13.72 0.26 8.69
CA GLU A 22 -14.32 -0.56 9.75
C GLU A 22 -14.92 -1.87 9.23
N SER A 23 -15.39 -1.91 7.97
CA SER A 23 -15.86 -3.12 7.30
C SER A 23 -14.74 -4.04 6.80
N GLY A 24 -13.47 -3.63 6.95
CA GLY A 24 -12.29 -4.32 6.48
C GLY A 24 -11.98 -4.12 4.99
N SER A 25 -12.71 -3.24 4.31
CA SER A 25 -12.49 -2.92 2.90
C SER A 25 -11.25 -2.05 2.75
N PHE A 26 -10.46 -2.29 1.71
CA PHE A 26 -9.22 -1.56 1.45
C PHE A 26 -9.49 -0.09 1.12
N ILE A 27 -8.79 0.82 1.81
CA ILE A 27 -8.87 2.26 1.58
C ILE A 27 -7.56 2.79 0.97
N GLY A 28 -6.42 2.22 1.33
CA GLY A 28 -5.13 2.62 0.78
C GLY A 28 -3.94 2.10 1.56
N VAL A 29 -2.77 2.65 1.30
CA VAL A 29 -1.53 2.28 1.99
C VAL A 29 -0.95 3.46 2.78
N PHE A 30 -0.33 3.11 3.90
CA PHE A 30 0.56 3.98 4.67
C PHE A 30 1.99 3.47 4.55
N THR A 31 2.93 4.34 4.22
CA THR A 31 4.33 4.01 3.90
C THR A 31 5.31 4.78 4.78
N ASP A 32 6.60 4.43 4.76
CA ASP A 32 7.65 5.24 5.41
C ASP A 32 7.68 6.70 4.92
N GLY A 33 7.32 6.91 3.65
CA GLY A 33 7.18 8.25 3.09
C GLY A 33 6.05 9.06 3.70
N ASP A 34 4.96 8.39 4.10
CA ASP A 34 3.84 8.98 4.84
C ASP A 34 4.22 9.31 6.27
N LEU A 35 4.89 8.37 6.94
CA LEU A 35 5.43 8.60 8.27
C LEU A 35 6.33 9.83 8.28
N ARG A 36 7.28 9.91 7.36
CA ARG A 36 8.17 11.08 7.24
C ARG A 36 7.39 12.37 7.06
N ARG A 37 6.34 12.39 6.22
CA ARG A 37 5.49 13.59 6.03
C ARG A 37 4.73 13.94 7.30
N LEU A 38 4.09 12.96 7.92
CA LEU A 38 3.32 13.12 9.15
C LEU A 38 4.18 13.72 10.27
N LEU A 39 5.40 13.21 10.47
CA LEU A 39 6.34 13.72 11.46
C LEU A 39 6.79 15.17 11.19
N THR A 40 6.77 15.63 9.94
CA THR A 40 7.14 17.00 9.57
C THR A 40 5.98 18.00 9.61
N GLN A 41 4.74 17.52 9.58
CA GLN A 41 3.53 18.35 9.41
C GLN A 41 2.62 18.34 10.65
N CYS A 42 2.79 17.39 11.56
CA CYS A 42 1.96 17.22 12.75
C CYS A 42 2.80 17.35 14.03
N GLU A 43 2.36 18.19 14.97
CA GLU A 43 3.03 18.39 16.26
C GLU A 43 2.95 17.17 17.19
N SER A 44 1.86 16.40 17.11
CA SER A 44 1.62 15.22 17.96
C SER A 44 1.19 13.99 17.13
N PRO A 45 2.10 13.45 16.31
CA PRO A 45 1.76 12.40 15.34
C PRO A 45 1.46 11.06 16.01
N LEU A 46 2.07 10.77 17.16
CA LEU A 46 1.91 9.48 17.85
C LEU A 46 0.54 9.30 18.49
N GLY A 47 -0.17 10.40 18.80
CA GLY A 47 -1.51 10.39 19.38
C GLY A 47 -2.63 10.12 18.36
N LEU A 48 -2.31 10.07 17.07
CA LEU A 48 -3.30 9.92 16.03
C LEU A 48 -3.79 8.48 15.90
N THR A 49 -5.06 8.35 15.54
CA THR A 49 -5.60 7.11 14.97
C THR A 49 -4.94 6.82 13.62
N VAL A 50 -5.04 5.57 13.15
CA VAL A 50 -4.49 5.20 11.84
C VAL A 50 -5.14 5.99 10.71
N GLN A 51 -6.46 6.21 10.79
CA GLN A 51 -7.20 7.00 9.80
C GLN A 51 -6.71 8.45 9.76
N GLN A 52 -6.64 9.12 10.92
CA GLN A 52 -6.17 10.51 11.00
C GLN A 52 -4.72 10.65 10.49
N ALA A 53 -3.85 9.72 10.86
CA ALA A 53 -2.47 9.68 10.38
C ALA A 53 -2.40 9.48 8.87
N TRP A 54 -3.21 8.58 8.33
CA TRP A 54 -3.30 8.33 6.89
C TRP A 54 -3.77 9.58 6.15
N GLU A 55 -4.91 10.16 6.53
CA GLU A 55 -5.49 11.38 5.94
C GLU A 55 -4.50 12.55 6.00
N SER A 56 -3.88 12.80 7.16
CA SER A 56 -2.97 13.93 7.37
C SER A 56 -1.62 13.79 6.65
N SER A 57 -1.25 12.57 6.22
CA SER A 57 0.02 12.28 5.55
C SER A 57 -0.10 12.24 4.02
N ARG A 58 -1.32 12.35 3.48
CA ARG A 58 -1.56 12.35 2.03
C ARG A 58 -1.00 13.61 1.39
N ARG A 59 -0.57 13.46 0.13
CA ARG A 59 -0.31 14.60 -0.73
C ARG A 59 -1.62 15.07 -1.36
N GLU A 60 -1.76 16.38 -1.56
CA GLU A 60 -2.96 16.99 -2.16
C GLU A 60 -3.26 16.45 -3.56
N ASP A 61 -2.24 16.03 -4.31
CA ASP A 61 -2.36 15.43 -5.66
C ASP A 61 -2.75 13.94 -5.64
N MET A 62 -2.60 13.26 -4.51
CA MET A 62 -2.94 11.84 -4.34
C MET A 62 -4.34 11.60 -3.77
N ALA A 63 -4.97 12.62 -3.18
CA ALA A 63 -6.26 12.48 -2.49
C ALA A 63 -7.42 12.04 -3.43
N THR A 64 -7.27 12.22 -4.74
CA THR A 64 -8.29 11.94 -5.76
C THR A 64 -8.06 10.65 -6.55
N SER A 65 -6.98 9.91 -6.32
CA SER A 65 -6.70 8.65 -7.03
C SER A 65 -7.17 7.44 -6.23
N ALA A 66 -8.01 6.59 -6.85
CA ALA A 66 -8.38 5.30 -6.27
C ALA A 66 -7.11 4.48 -5.96
N PRO A 67 -7.07 3.77 -4.83
CA PRO A 67 -5.87 3.04 -4.44
C PRO A 67 -5.64 1.88 -5.42
N LEU A 68 -4.42 1.77 -5.93
CA LEU A 68 -4.07 0.78 -6.95
C LEU A 68 -3.98 -0.62 -6.34
N THR A 69 -4.80 -1.55 -6.85
CA THR A 69 -4.90 -2.93 -6.37
C THR A 69 -4.87 -3.93 -7.52
N VAL A 70 -4.71 -5.20 -7.17
CA VAL A 70 -4.88 -6.33 -8.10
C VAL A 70 -5.78 -7.39 -7.46
N ALA A 71 -6.60 -8.08 -8.26
CA ALA A 71 -7.47 -9.13 -7.74
C ALA A 71 -6.66 -10.39 -7.39
N ALA A 72 -7.11 -11.15 -6.37
CA ALA A 72 -6.44 -12.37 -5.91
C ALA A 72 -6.30 -13.48 -6.97
N GLY A 73 -7.08 -13.42 -8.06
CA GLY A 73 -7.00 -14.36 -9.19
C GLY A 73 -6.25 -13.85 -10.42
N SER A 74 -5.71 -12.62 -10.39
CA SER A 74 -5.01 -12.03 -11.53
C SER A 74 -3.68 -12.73 -11.80
N LEU A 75 -3.25 -12.67 -13.06
CA LEU A 75 -1.95 -13.22 -13.45
C LEU A 75 -0.82 -12.35 -12.90
N ALA A 76 0.28 -12.99 -12.49
CA ALA A 76 1.46 -12.28 -12.01
C ALA A 76 2.03 -11.28 -13.03
N VAL A 77 1.92 -11.59 -14.33
CA VAL A 77 2.33 -10.69 -15.42
C VAL A 77 1.46 -9.43 -15.48
N GLU A 78 0.16 -9.53 -15.22
CA GLU A 78 -0.74 -8.37 -15.19
C GLU A 78 -0.41 -7.45 -14.01
N ALA A 79 -0.11 -8.03 -12.84
CA ALA A 79 0.36 -7.27 -11.70
C ALA A 79 1.66 -6.53 -12.00
N LEU A 80 2.60 -7.19 -12.72
CA LEU A 80 3.86 -6.58 -13.14
C LEU A 80 3.64 -5.42 -14.12
N SER A 81 2.77 -5.58 -15.11
CA SER A 81 2.41 -4.52 -16.06
C SER A 81 1.78 -3.33 -15.35
N LEU A 82 0.78 -3.58 -14.49
CA LEU A 82 0.09 -2.53 -13.74
C LEU A 82 1.05 -1.70 -12.87
N MET A 83 1.99 -2.38 -12.21
CA MET A 83 3.06 -1.73 -11.43
C MET A 83 3.92 -0.80 -12.29
N ARG A 84 4.30 -1.20 -13.50
CA ARG A 84 5.09 -0.39 -14.42
C ARG A 84 4.33 0.84 -14.91
N ASP A 85 3.09 0.63 -15.37
CA ASP A 85 2.24 1.68 -15.92
C ASP A 85 2.01 2.81 -14.91
N HIS A 86 1.83 2.44 -13.64
CA HIS A 86 1.60 3.38 -12.54
C HIS A 86 2.87 3.75 -11.78
N ARG A 87 4.04 3.26 -12.19
CA ARG A 87 5.35 3.51 -11.58
C ARG A 87 5.40 3.19 -10.08
N VAL A 88 4.71 2.14 -9.66
CA VAL A 88 4.75 1.60 -8.30
C VAL A 88 5.52 0.27 -8.26
N THR A 89 6.04 -0.10 -7.10
CA THR A 89 6.86 -1.32 -6.94
C THR A 89 6.15 -2.44 -6.17
N SER A 90 4.96 -2.17 -5.66
CA SER A 90 4.14 -3.12 -4.90
C SER A 90 2.65 -2.86 -5.17
N LEU A 91 1.86 -3.92 -5.13
CA LEU A 91 0.40 -3.87 -5.23
C LEU A 91 -0.25 -4.63 -4.08
N VAL A 92 -1.35 -4.10 -3.58
CA VAL A 92 -2.21 -4.81 -2.64
C VAL A 92 -3.12 -5.75 -3.42
N ILE A 93 -3.13 -7.00 -3.00
CA ILE A 93 -4.01 -8.03 -3.53
C ILE A 93 -5.33 -7.96 -2.76
N VAL A 94 -6.45 -7.84 -3.45
CA VAL A 94 -7.80 -7.79 -2.86
C VAL A 94 -8.69 -8.94 -3.33
N ASP A 95 -9.65 -9.35 -2.51
CA ASP A 95 -10.71 -10.29 -2.89
C ASP A 95 -11.92 -9.59 -3.52
N GLY A 96 -12.98 -10.36 -3.81
CA GLY A 96 -14.22 -9.86 -4.39
C GLY A 96 -14.97 -8.85 -3.51
N ASP A 97 -14.71 -8.85 -2.20
CA ASP A 97 -15.31 -7.91 -1.22
C ASP A 97 -14.39 -6.70 -0.96
N GLN A 98 -13.35 -6.51 -1.79
CA GLN A 98 -12.32 -5.47 -1.64
C GLN A 98 -11.52 -5.58 -0.34
N LYS A 99 -11.41 -6.77 0.25
CA LYS A 99 -10.59 -6.97 1.45
C LYS A 99 -9.16 -7.34 1.08
N PRO A 100 -8.13 -6.77 1.72
CA PRO A 100 -6.75 -7.14 1.48
C PRO A 100 -6.49 -8.62 1.80
N ARG A 101 -5.87 -9.33 0.86
CA ARG A 101 -5.43 -10.73 1.01
C ARG A 101 -3.92 -10.87 1.07
N GLY A 102 -3.18 -9.89 0.58
CA GLY A 102 -1.72 -9.89 0.59
C GLY A 102 -1.12 -8.73 -0.19
N ILE A 103 0.19 -8.74 -0.35
CA ILE A 103 0.94 -7.76 -1.14
C ILE A 103 1.85 -8.54 -2.09
N VAL A 104 1.90 -8.10 -3.34
CA VAL A 104 2.87 -8.57 -4.33
C VAL A 104 3.86 -7.45 -4.60
N ARG A 105 5.16 -7.78 -4.63
CA ARG A 105 6.22 -6.82 -4.96
C ARG A 105 6.84 -7.16 -6.29
N MET A 106 7.16 -6.13 -7.07
CA MET A 106 7.85 -6.28 -8.35
C MET A 106 9.13 -7.10 -8.21
N VAL A 107 9.92 -6.88 -7.16
CA VAL A 107 11.18 -7.61 -6.94
C VAL A 107 10.95 -9.11 -6.74
N ASP A 108 9.86 -9.52 -6.09
CA ASP A 108 9.54 -10.93 -5.88
C ASP A 108 9.15 -11.58 -7.20
N LEU A 109 8.26 -10.93 -7.97
CA LEU A 109 7.91 -11.38 -9.33
C LEU A 109 9.16 -11.52 -10.22
N LEU A 110 10.05 -10.53 -10.15
CA LEU A 110 11.26 -10.55 -10.96
C LEU A 110 12.23 -11.67 -10.51
N ARG A 111 12.30 -11.97 -9.22
CA ARG A 111 13.13 -13.08 -8.69
C ARG A 111 12.60 -14.43 -9.13
N GLU A 112 11.29 -14.61 -9.18
CA GLU A 112 10.62 -15.82 -9.66
C GLU A 112 10.63 -15.96 -11.20
N GLY A 113 11.36 -15.12 -11.92
CA GLY A 113 11.49 -15.19 -13.37
C GLY A 113 10.28 -14.65 -14.15
N ILE A 114 9.29 -14.07 -13.47
CA ILE A 114 8.16 -13.43 -14.14
C ILE A 114 8.67 -12.18 -14.86
N ARG A 115 8.50 -12.16 -16.19
CA ARG A 115 8.82 -11.04 -17.06
C ARG A 115 7.65 -10.84 -18.02
N GLU A 116 7.52 -9.62 -18.53
CA GLU A 116 6.65 -9.43 -19.68
C GLU A 116 7.24 -10.17 -20.89
N PRO A 117 6.41 -10.68 -21.81
CA PRO A 117 6.88 -11.19 -23.07
C PRO A 117 7.79 -10.15 -23.73
N SER A 118 8.94 -10.58 -24.21
CA SER A 118 9.76 -9.72 -25.07
C SER A 118 8.95 -9.45 -26.33
N SER A 119 8.65 -8.18 -26.60
CA SER A 119 8.10 -7.74 -27.87
C SER A 119 9.01 -8.13 -29.04
#